data_AF-H2C525-F1
#
_entry.id   AF-H2C525-F1
#
_cell.length_a   1.000
_cell.length_b   1.000
_cell.length_c   1.000
_cell.angle_alpha   90.00
_cell.angle_beta   90.00
_cell.angle_gamma   90.00
#
_symmetry.space_group_name_H-M   'P 1'
#
loop_
_entity.id
_entity.type
_entity.pdbx_description
1 polymer ?
#
loop_
_entity_poly.entity_id
_entity_poly.type
_entity_poly.pdbx_seq_one_letter_code
_entity_poly.pdbx_strand_id
1 'polypeptide(L)'
;METLKGVKEIDLSIDWTTKTWYGRPVGGLGSSEEGNSWNYATATTKFNGKVLLLAFVTLVKGMTKDEVVKALVEQVVAMGFKVRLMTLDAGFYAIDVLNFVSQFKYVIAVPVGDVKVYQEFDGEYETNSKRHRRDEQVKFRLLVYGREKGKRKTLVYFARATNLDLS
;
A
#
# COMPACT_ATOMS: atom_id res chain seq x y z
N MET A 1 -13.89 -4.73 -21.13
CA MET A 1 -14.57 -4.51 -19.83
C MET A 1 -15.75 -5.45 -19.55
N GLU A 2 -16.08 -6.42 -20.42
CA GLU A 2 -17.21 -7.35 -20.18
C GLU A 2 -17.13 -8.09 -18.84
N THR A 3 -15.93 -8.47 -18.40
CA THR A 3 -15.69 -9.15 -17.13
C THR A 3 -16.20 -8.37 -15.92
N LEU A 4 -16.18 -7.03 -15.95
CA LEU A 4 -16.63 -6.17 -14.86
C LEU A 4 -17.93 -5.43 -15.20
N LYS A 5 -18.69 -5.93 -16.17
CA LYS A 5 -19.95 -5.30 -16.60
C LYS A 5 -20.94 -5.28 -15.43
N GLY A 6 -21.48 -4.09 -15.13
CA GLY A 6 -22.42 -3.88 -14.03
C GLY A 6 -21.78 -3.71 -12.65
N VAL A 7 -20.46 -3.91 -12.52
CA VAL A 7 -19.72 -3.64 -11.28
C VAL A 7 -19.53 -2.13 -11.14
N LYS A 8 -20.00 -1.57 -10.02
CA LYS A 8 -19.84 -0.14 -9.69
C LYS A 8 -18.79 0.11 -8.61
N GLU A 9 -18.63 -0.84 -7.70
CA GLU A 9 -17.72 -0.75 -6.56
C GLU A 9 -16.75 -1.92 -6.55
N ILE A 10 -15.48 -1.64 -6.21
CA ILE A 10 -14.41 -2.65 -6.18
C ILE A 10 -13.55 -2.53 -4.92
N ASP A 11 -12.97 -3.65 -4.50
CA ASP A 11 -11.84 -3.63 -3.57
C ASP A 11 -10.55 -3.52 -4.37
N LEU A 12 -9.68 -2.59 -3.99
CA LEU A 12 -8.46 -2.25 -4.68
C LEU A 12 -7.25 -2.66 -3.85
N SER A 13 -6.35 -3.44 -4.42
CA SER A 13 -5.07 -3.81 -3.81
C SER A 13 -3.93 -3.15 -4.57
N ILE A 14 -3.11 -2.38 -3.86
CA ILE A 14 -1.95 -1.66 -4.40
C ILE A 14 -0.67 -2.30 -3.89
N ASP A 15 0.21 -2.66 -4.81
CA ASP A 15 1.47 -3.33 -4.53
C ASP A 15 2.62 -2.67 -5.31
N TRP A 16 3.76 -2.51 -4.63
CA TRP A 16 5.01 -2.03 -5.18
C TRP A 16 5.88 -3.21 -5.57
N THR A 17 6.37 -3.21 -6.81
CA THR A 17 7.31 -4.22 -7.28
C THR A 17 8.58 -3.58 -7.81
N THR A 18 9.72 -4.09 -7.32
CA THR A 18 11.04 -3.85 -7.88
C THR A 18 11.52 -5.12 -8.58
N LYS A 19 11.83 -5.01 -9.89
CA LYS A 19 12.47 -6.09 -10.66
C LYS A 19 13.88 -5.71 -11.03
N THR A 20 14.85 -6.37 -10.42
CA THR A 20 16.26 -6.24 -10.80
C THR A 20 16.52 -7.00 -12.09
N TRP A 21 17.15 -6.33 -13.05
CA TRP A 21 17.52 -6.78 -14.38
C TRP A 21 19.03 -6.71 -14.56
N TYR A 22 19.72 -7.84 -14.67
CA TYR A 22 21.19 -7.86 -14.73
C TYR A 22 21.77 -7.70 -16.16
N GLY A 23 20.92 -7.39 -17.16
CA GLY A 23 21.33 -7.23 -18.57
C GLY A 23 21.60 -5.77 -18.96
N ARG A 24 21.62 -5.49 -20.27
CA ARG A 24 21.78 -4.11 -20.78
C ARG A 24 20.62 -3.22 -20.30
N PRO A 25 20.88 -1.95 -19.94
CA PRO A 25 19.83 -0.99 -19.63
C PRO A 25 18.84 -0.87 -20.80
N VAL A 26 17.55 -0.88 -20.49
CA VAL A 26 16.48 -0.66 -21.47
C VAL A 26 15.93 0.74 -21.27
N GLY A 27 16.00 1.57 -22.31
CA GLY A 27 15.44 2.93 -22.28
C GLY A 27 13.93 2.92 -22.03
N GLY A 28 13.43 3.84 -21.21
CA GLY A 28 12.00 3.96 -20.88
C GLY A 28 11.53 3.12 -19.68
N LEU A 29 12.37 2.25 -19.12
CA LEU A 29 12.13 1.66 -17.81
C LEU A 29 12.70 2.62 -16.75
N GLY A 30 11.84 3.20 -15.91
CA GLY A 30 12.21 4.17 -14.88
C GLY A 30 13.44 3.71 -14.08
N SER A 31 14.52 4.47 -14.17
CA SER A 31 15.83 4.12 -13.62
C SER A 31 15.98 4.61 -12.17
N SER A 32 16.37 3.71 -11.27
CA SER A 32 17.06 4.09 -10.02
C SER A 32 18.49 4.57 -10.32
N GLU A 33 19.09 5.34 -9.41
CA GLU A 33 20.39 6.02 -9.57
C GLU A 33 21.59 5.11 -9.88
N GLU A 34 21.48 3.80 -9.65
CA GLU A 34 22.52 2.84 -10.03
C GLU A 34 21.89 1.58 -10.62
N GLY A 35 21.73 1.57 -11.94
CA GLY A 35 21.55 0.36 -12.74
C GLY A 35 20.20 -0.37 -12.62
N ASN A 36 19.79 -0.96 -13.74
CA ASN A 36 19.33 -2.34 -13.75
C ASN A 36 18.14 -2.70 -12.84
N SER A 37 17.24 -1.78 -12.50
CA SER A 37 16.00 -2.14 -11.81
C SER A 37 14.80 -1.43 -12.43
N TRP A 38 13.72 -2.17 -12.63
CA TRP A 38 12.43 -1.65 -13.07
C TRP A 38 11.49 -1.61 -11.89
N ASN A 39 11.11 -0.40 -11.49
CA ASN A 39 10.21 -0.14 -10.37
C ASN A 39 8.84 0.23 -10.92
N TYR A 40 7.81 -0.47 -10.47
CA TYR A 40 6.44 -0.18 -10.85
C TYR A 40 5.49 -0.49 -9.69
N ALA A 41 4.32 0.15 -9.72
CA ALA A 41 3.22 -0.14 -8.83
C ALA A 41 2.00 -0.55 -9.63
N THR A 42 1.20 -1.44 -9.07
CA THR A 42 -0.01 -1.96 -9.69
C THR A 42 -1.20 -1.76 -8.78
N ALA A 43 -2.37 -1.54 -9.37
CA ALA A 43 -3.63 -1.61 -8.66
C ALA A 43 -4.45 -2.76 -9.24
N THR A 44 -4.84 -3.70 -8.38
CA THR A 44 -5.52 -4.92 -8.76
C THR A 44 -6.83 -5.09 -8.00
N THR A 45 -7.76 -5.86 -8.56
CA THR A 45 -8.98 -6.27 -7.86
C THR A 45 -9.19 -7.77 -7.98
N LYS A 46 -9.82 -8.38 -6.98
CA LYS A 46 -10.24 -9.78 -7.05
C LYS A 46 -11.70 -9.84 -7.48
N PHE A 47 -11.96 -10.51 -8.59
CA PHE A 47 -13.32 -10.69 -9.12
C PHE A 47 -13.51 -12.12 -9.61
N ASN A 48 -14.55 -12.80 -9.13
CA ASN A 48 -14.87 -14.20 -9.48
C ASN A 48 -13.65 -15.14 -9.40
N GLY A 49 -12.90 -15.06 -8.30
CA GLY A 49 -11.72 -15.89 -8.06
C GLY A 49 -10.47 -15.50 -8.86
N LYS A 50 -10.55 -14.52 -9.76
CA LYS A 50 -9.43 -14.03 -10.56
C LYS A 50 -8.89 -12.72 -10.00
N VAL A 51 -7.61 -12.46 -10.22
CA VAL A 51 -6.98 -11.15 -9.99
C VAL A 51 -6.92 -10.41 -11.31
N LEU A 52 -7.48 -9.21 -11.35
CA LEU A 52 -7.50 -8.33 -12.51
C LEU A 52 -6.60 -7.13 -12.25
N LEU A 53 -5.67 -6.86 -13.17
CA LEU A 53 -4.90 -5.61 -13.17
C LEU A 53 -5.78 -4.48 -13.71
N LEU A 54 -5.96 -3.43 -12.92
CA LEU A 54 -6.78 -2.28 -13.28
C LEU A 54 -5.94 -1.07 -13.65
N ALA A 55 -4.88 -0.79 -12.89
CA ALA A 55 -4.01 0.35 -13.13
C ALA A 55 -2.54 -0.02 -12.92
N PHE A 56 -1.68 0.74 -13.57
CA PHE A 56 -0.24 0.54 -13.53
C PHE A 56 0.48 1.88 -13.62
N VAL A 57 1.55 2.04 -12.84
CA VAL A 57 2.42 3.22 -12.86
C VAL A 57 3.86 2.75 -12.81
N THR A 58 4.68 3.21 -13.76
CA THR A 58 6.15 3.10 -13.65
C THR A 58 6.68 4.17 -12.73
N LEU A 59 7.64 3.84 -11.89
CA LEU A 59 8.20 4.79 -10.96
C LEU A 59 9.45 5.44 -11.53
N VAL A 60 9.46 6.77 -11.48
CA VAL A 60 10.56 7.61 -11.90
C VAL A 60 11.16 8.32 -10.69
N LYS A 61 12.44 8.69 -10.80
CA LYS A 61 13.14 9.41 -9.74
C LYS A 61 12.39 10.69 -9.37
N GLY A 62 12.20 10.91 -8.08
CA GLY A 62 11.52 12.09 -7.53
C GLY A 62 10.02 11.90 -7.27
N MET A 63 9.42 10.83 -7.78
CA MET A 63 8.00 10.53 -7.52
C MET A 63 7.79 10.09 -6.07
N THR A 64 6.82 10.68 -5.40
CA THR A 64 6.46 10.32 -4.02
C THR A 64 5.54 9.10 -3.99
N LYS A 65 5.44 8.45 -2.82
CA LYS A 65 4.53 7.31 -2.65
C LYS A 65 3.07 7.71 -2.80
N ASP A 66 2.67 8.90 -2.35
CA ASP A 66 1.30 9.37 -2.47
C ASP A 66 0.95 9.77 -3.91
N GLU A 67 1.89 10.32 -4.69
CA GLU A 67 1.72 10.55 -6.13
C GLU A 67 1.44 9.23 -6.87
N VAL A 68 2.18 8.17 -6.54
CA VAL A 68 1.96 6.83 -7.13
C VAL A 68 0.56 6.30 -6.79
N VAL A 69 0.14 6.38 -5.52
CA VAL A 69 -1.18 5.91 -5.09
C VAL A 69 -2.30 6.74 -5.74
N LYS A 70 -2.17 8.07 -5.79
CA LYS A 70 -3.12 8.97 -6.46
C LYS A 70 -3.27 8.62 -7.94
N ALA A 71 -2.16 8.47 -8.66
CA ALA A 71 -2.19 8.14 -10.09
C ALA A 71 -2.86 6.78 -10.37
N LEU A 72 -2.65 5.78 -9.51
CA LEU A 72 -3.33 4.49 -9.62
C LEU A 72 -4.84 4.60 -9.36
N VAL A 73 -5.24 5.36 -8.33
CA VAL A 73 -6.65 5.59 -7.99
C VAL A 73 -7.36 6.39 -9.09
N GLU A 74 -6.72 7.41 -9.64
CA GLU A 74 -7.26 8.20 -10.75
C GLU A 74 -7.55 7.33 -11.98
N GLN A 75 -6.63 6.45 -12.36
CA GLN A 75 -6.85 5.50 -13.46
C GLN A 75 -8.06 4.58 -13.19
N VAL A 76 -8.21 4.08 -11.95
CA VAL A 76 -9.34 3.21 -11.56
C VAL A 76 -10.66 3.97 -11.60
N VAL A 77 -10.69 5.20 -11.08
CA VAL A 77 -11.90 6.04 -11.07
C VAL A 77 -12.28 6.47 -12.49
N ALA A 78 -11.30 6.73 -13.36
CA ALA A 78 -11.53 7.03 -14.78
C ALA A 78 -12.20 5.87 -15.54
N MET A 79 -12.08 4.63 -15.05
CA MET A 79 -12.84 3.48 -15.57
C MET A 79 -14.30 3.41 -15.08
N GLY A 80 -14.71 4.36 -14.23
CA GLY A 80 -16.07 4.44 -13.67
C GLY A 80 -16.27 3.62 -12.39
N PHE A 81 -15.19 3.10 -11.79
CA PHE A 81 -15.28 2.36 -10.54
C PHE A 81 -15.16 3.28 -9.33
N LYS A 82 -15.97 2.99 -8.31
CA LYS A 82 -15.80 3.54 -6.97
C LYS A 82 -14.99 2.56 -6.11
N VAL A 83 -14.00 3.06 -5.39
CA VAL A 83 -13.20 2.24 -4.46
C VAL A 83 -13.99 2.01 -3.17
N ARG A 84 -14.26 0.75 -2.84
CA ARG A 84 -14.96 0.34 -1.62
C ARG A 84 -14.00 0.14 -0.45
N LEU A 85 -12.88 -0.53 -0.70
CA LEU A 85 -11.82 -0.82 0.25
C LEU A 85 -10.48 -0.76 -0.47
N MET A 86 -9.48 -0.14 0.15
CA MET A 86 -8.11 -0.13 -0.35
C MET A 86 -7.21 -0.98 0.55
N THR A 87 -6.41 -1.87 -0.04
CA THR A 87 -5.35 -2.59 0.67
C THR A 87 -4.01 -2.21 0.08
N LEU A 88 -3.04 -1.87 0.92
CA LEU A 88 -1.71 -1.50 0.48
C LEU A 88 -0.64 -2.28 1.24
N ASP A 89 0.46 -2.55 0.55
CA ASP A 89 1.66 -3.12 1.15
C ASP A 89 2.35 -2.14 2.12
N ALA A 90 3.38 -2.64 2.82
CA ALA A 90 4.17 -1.83 3.74
C ALA A 90 5.13 -0.86 3.05
N GLY A 91 5.41 -1.06 1.76
CA GLY A 91 6.17 -0.14 0.92
C GLY A 91 5.46 1.21 0.81
N PHE A 92 4.13 1.25 0.85
CA PHE A 92 3.33 2.47 0.84
C PHE A 92 3.09 3.11 2.21
N TYR A 93 3.62 2.56 3.31
CA TYR A 93 3.50 3.22 4.62
C TYR A 93 4.25 4.56 4.63
N ALA A 94 3.49 5.65 4.65
CA ALA A 94 3.94 7.04 4.72
C ALA A 94 2.79 7.95 5.18
N ILE A 95 3.11 9.08 5.81
CA ILE A 95 2.13 10.05 6.31
C ILE A 95 1.24 10.59 5.17
N ASP A 96 1.83 10.99 4.05
CA ASP A 96 1.08 11.55 2.92
C ASP A 96 0.14 10.51 2.27
N VAL A 97 0.56 9.24 2.25
CA VAL A 97 -0.29 8.13 1.80
C VAL A 97 -1.44 7.92 2.78
N LEU A 98 -1.17 7.85 4.09
CA LEU A 98 -2.20 7.70 5.13
C LEU A 98 -3.23 8.83 5.07
N ASN A 99 -2.78 10.07 4.93
CA ASN A 99 -3.64 11.24 4.74
C ASN A 99 -4.53 11.08 3.51
N PHE A 100 -3.94 10.72 2.36
CA PHE A 100 -4.72 10.53 1.14
C PHE A 100 -5.72 9.37 1.26
N VAL A 101 -5.31 8.20 1.77
CA VAL A 101 -6.20 7.03 1.82
C VAL A 101 -7.26 7.11 2.92
N SER A 102 -7.13 8.03 3.87
CA SER A 102 -8.09 8.22 4.98
C SER A 102 -9.51 8.54 4.51
N GLN A 103 -9.65 9.11 3.30
CA GLN A 103 -10.95 9.35 2.65
C GLN A 103 -11.65 8.06 2.16
N PHE A 104 -10.92 6.94 2.11
CA PHE A 104 -11.42 5.61 1.75
C PHE A 104 -11.41 4.70 2.97
N LYS A 105 -12.16 3.60 2.93
CA LYS A 105 -11.88 2.47 3.83
C LYS A 105 -10.54 1.86 3.42
N TYR A 106 -9.63 1.64 4.37
CA TYR A 106 -8.31 1.11 4.02
C TYR A 106 -7.74 0.13 5.04
N VAL A 107 -6.80 -0.69 4.57
CA VAL A 107 -5.85 -1.47 5.37
C VAL A 107 -4.47 -1.33 4.76
N ILE A 108 -3.49 -0.84 5.53
CA ILE A 108 -2.09 -0.73 5.12
C ILE A 108 -1.26 -1.66 6.02
N ALA A 109 -0.42 -2.50 5.45
CA ALA A 109 0.59 -3.21 6.23
C ALA A 109 1.61 -2.21 6.79
N VAL A 110 1.99 -2.33 8.06
CA VAL A 110 2.91 -1.39 8.72
C VAL A 110 4.15 -2.13 9.20
N PRO A 111 5.37 -1.62 8.92
CA PRO A 111 6.57 -2.18 9.52
C PRO A 111 6.53 -2.03 11.05
N VAL A 112 6.64 -3.14 11.78
CA VAL A 112 6.63 -3.12 13.26
C VAL A 112 7.74 -2.24 13.83
N GLY A 113 8.89 -2.17 13.16
CA GLY A 113 10.01 -1.31 13.55
C GLY A 113 9.68 0.19 13.50
N ASP A 114 8.74 0.61 12.65
CA ASP A 114 8.32 2.01 12.55
C ASP A 114 7.37 2.38 13.68
N VAL A 115 6.41 1.50 14.01
CA VAL A 115 5.46 1.75 15.10
C VAL A 115 6.01 1.44 16.48
N LYS A 116 7.01 0.55 16.58
CA LYS A 116 7.68 0.11 17.80
C LYS A 116 6.77 -0.53 18.84
N VAL A 117 5.68 -1.16 18.41
CA VAL A 117 4.75 -1.91 19.26
C VAL A 117 5.04 -3.41 19.12
N TYR A 118 5.62 -4.01 20.16
CA TYR A 118 6.06 -5.41 20.18
C TYR A 118 5.21 -6.28 21.13
N GLN A 119 3.91 -6.13 21.01
CA GLN A 119 2.90 -6.87 21.76
C GLN A 119 1.60 -6.87 20.98
N GLU A 120 0.63 -7.71 21.38
CA GLU A 120 -0.72 -7.61 20.85
C GLU A 120 -1.30 -6.23 21.20
N PHE A 121 -1.89 -5.58 20.20
CA PHE A 121 -2.40 -4.22 20.33
C PHE A 121 -3.56 -4.01 19.37
N ASP A 122 -4.60 -3.33 19.86
CA ASP A 122 -5.71 -2.82 19.07
C ASP A 122 -6.13 -1.48 19.68
N GLY A 123 -5.89 -0.39 18.94
CA GLY A 123 -6.23 0.95 19.44
C GLY A 123 -5.83 2.06 18.49
N GLU A 124 -6.15 3.30 18.89
CA GLU A 124 -5.69 4.50 18.19
C GLU A 124 -4.17 4.64 18.31
N TYR A 125 -3.53 4.98 17.19
CA TYR A 125 -2.11 5.24 17.07
C TYR A 125 -1.91 6.52 16.28
N GLU A 126 -0.97 7.36 16.71
CA GLU A 126 -0.54 8.57 16.02
C GLU A 126 0.88 8.36 15.51
N THR A 127 1.14 8.69 14.24
CA THR A 127 2.50 8.63 13.70
C THR A 127 3.44 9.53 14.50
N ASN A 128 4.74 9.18 14.53
CA ASN A 128 5.76 9.92 15.28
C ASN A 128 6.97 10.30 14.41
N SER A 129 6.74 10.54 13.11
CA SER A 129 7.81 10.81 12.16
C SER A 129 8.51 12.12 12.48
N LYS A 130 9.84 12.09 12.62
CA LYS A 130 10.67 13.28 12.85
C LYS A 130 10.73 14.25 11.68
N ARG A 131 10.30 13.81 10.48
CA ARG A 131 10.29 14.64 9.26
C ARG A 131 9.06 15.54 9.15
N HIS A 132 8.06 15.33 9.99
CA HIS A 132 6.79 16.03 9.96
C HIS A 132 6.55 16.74 11.29
N ARG A 133 5.82 17.86 11.24
CA ARG A 133 5.39 18.59 12.44
C ARG A 133 4.34 17.78 13.19
N ARG A 134 4.03 18.20 14.43
CA ARG A 134 3.08 17.48 15.29
C ARG A 134 1.65 17.51 14.71
N ASP A 135 1.27 18.63 14.09
CA ASP A 135 -0.01 18.83 13.40
C ASP A 135 -0.13 18.09 12.06
N GLU A 136 0.98 17.55 11.55
CA GLU A 136 1.03 16.77 10.32
C GLU A 136 0.99 15.25 10.56
N GLN A 137 1.06 14.81 11.82
CA GLN A 137 0.97 13.40 12.16
C GLN A 137 -0.44 12.88 11.93
N VAL A 138 -0.54 11.61 11.55
CA VAL A 138 -1.81 10.98 11.21
C VAL A 138 -2.22 10.01 12.30
N LYS A 139 -3.49 10.08 12.69
CA LYS A 139 -4.11 9.12 13.59
C LYS A 139 -4.82 8.03 12.82
N PHE A 140 -4.65 6.79 13.26
CA PHE A 140 -5.33 5.63 12.70
C PHE A 140 -5.47 4.52 13.73
N ARG A 141 -6.33 3.53 13.47
CA ARG A 141 -6.38 2.31 14.28
C ARG A 141 -5.21 1.41 13.90
N LEU A 142 -4.35 1.11 14.86
CA LEU A 142 -3.26 0.16 14.71
C LEU A 142 -3.68 -1.18 15.29
N LEU A 143 -3.45 -2.24 14.52
CA LEU A 143 -3.66 -3.61 14.94
C LEU A 143 -2.31 -4.33 14.87
N VAL A 144 -1.86 -4.87 15.99
CA VAL A 144 -0.65 -5.68 16.10
C VAL A 144 -1.02 -7.05 16.64
N TYR A 145 -0.61 -8.11 15.95
CA TYR A 145 -0.84 -9.48 16.39
C TYR A 145 0.46 -10.29 16.38
N GLY A 146 0.62 -11.13 17.39
CA GLY A 146 1.75 -12.06 17.51
C GLY A 146 1.47 -13.36 16.76
N ARG A 147 2.51 -13.95 16.16
CA ARG A 147 2.46 -15.30 15.61
C ARG A 147 3.79 -16.01 15.84
N GLU A 148 3.72 -17.25 16.34
CA GLU A 148 4.90 -18.11 16.38
C GLU A 148 5.33 -18.48 14.95
N LYS A 149 6.62 -18.30 14.65
CA LYS A 149 7.21 -18.63 13.35
C LYS A 149 8.42 -19.54 13.52
N GLY A 150 8.51 -20.53 12.63
CA GLY A 150 9.65 -21.43 12.51
C GLY A 150 9.69 -22.58 13.53
N LYS A 151 10.64 -23.50 13.35
CA LYS A 151 10.80 -24.70 14.19
C LYS A 151 11.12 -24.40 15.65
N ARG A 152 11.70 -23.23 15.94
CA ARG A 152 12.05 -22.76 17.29
C ARG A 152 10.96 -21.92 17.95
N LYS A 153 9.76 -21.80 17.35
CA LYS A 153 8.61 -21.03 17.87
C LYS A 153 8.96 -19.61 18.29
N THR A 154 9.67 -18.87 17.43
CA THR A 154 9.99 -17.47 17.72
C THR A 154 8.75 -16.61 17.50
N LEU A 155 8.39 -15.78 18.48
CA LEU A 155 7.27 -14.86 18.36
C LEU A 155 7.63 -13.72 17.39
N VAL A 156 6.79 -13.51 16.38
CA VAL A 156 6.91 -12.42 15.41
C VAL A 156 5.63 -11.61 15.42
N TYR A 157 5.76 -10.29 15.39
CA TYR A 157 4.63 -9.37 15.33
C TYR A 157 4.36 -8.91 13.90
N PHE A 158 3.09 -8.70 13.59
CA PHE A 158 2.60 -8.12 12.35
C PHE A 158 1.71 -6.94 12.68
N ALA A 159 1.89 -5.83 11.98
CA ALA A 159 1.13 -4.61 12.21
C ALA A 159 0.36 -4.18 10.95
N ARG A 160 -0.83 -3.62 11.15
CA ARG A 160 -1.64 -2.99 10.10
C ARG A 160 -2.31 -1.72 10.62
N ALA A 161 -2.32 -0.69 9.78
CA ALA A 161 -3.08 0.54 9.98
C ALA A 161 -4.41 0.43 9.25
N THR A 162 -5.50 0.89 9.87
CA THR A 162 -6.83 0.86 9.26
C THR A 162 -7.74 1.95 9.86
N ASN A 163 -8.80 2.29 9.13
CA ASN A 163 -9.96 3.04 9.64
C ASN A 163 -11.24 2.18 9.62
N LEU A 164 -11.11 0.87 9.47
CA LEU A 164 -12.24 -0.05 9.52
C LEU A 164 -12.75 -0.16 10.95
N ASP A 165 -14.07 -0.07 11.08
CA ASP A 165 -14.74 -0.54 12.27
C ASP A 165 -14.82 -2.07 12.21
N LEU A 166 -14.08 -2.73 13.08
CA LEU A 166 -14.06 -4.19 13.23
C LEU A 166 -14.93 -4.66 14.41
N SER A 167 -15.82 -3.79 14.92
CA SER A 167 -16.81 -4.11 15.95
C SER A 167 -17.81 -5.17 15.49
#